data_AF-A0A9E7GPZ1-F1
#
_entry.id   AF-A0A9E7GPZ1-F1
#
_cell.length_a   1.000
_cell.length_b   1.000
_cell.length_c   1.000
_cell.angle_alpha   90.00
_cell.angle_beta   90.00
_cell.angle_gamma   90.00
#
_symmetry.space_group_name_H-M   'P 1'
#
loop_
_entity.id
_entity.type
_entity.pdbx_description
1 polymer ?
#
loop_
_entity_poly.entity_id
_entity_poly.type
_entity_poly.pdbx_seq_one_letter_code
_entity_poly.pdbx_strand_id
1 'polypeptide(L)' 'MNPFPRYAVEFMEKVATGWIGGNKCSSCEIANHLQGEIGKRLGFECTSFTRRDKYLMLASNDGSL' A
#
# COMPACT_ATOMS: atom_id res chain seq x y z
N MET A 1 -2.85 -4.51 34.51
CA MET A 1 -1.82 -3.83 33.68
C MET A 1 -2.59 -3.12 32.57
N ASN A 2 -2.66 -1.78 32.58
CA ASN A 2 -3.46 -1.01 31.62
C ASN A 2 -2.53 -0.42 30.55
N PRO A 3 -2.37 -1.06 29.37
CA PRO A 3 -1.52 -0.50 28.32
C PRO A 3 -2.12 0.80 27.80
N PHE A 4 -1.37 1.89 27.89
CA PHE A 4 -1.71 3.13 27.22
C PHE A 4 -1.26 3.03 25.76
N PRO A 5 -2.18 3.12 24.78
CA PRO A 5 -1.79 3.15 23.38
C PRO A 5 -0.97 4.42 23.11
N ARG A 6 0.20 4.23 22.49
CA ARG A 6 1.02 5.31 21.94
C ARG A 6 1.00 5.18 20.42
N TYR A 7 0.74 6.28 19.75
CA TYR A 7 0.78 6.37 18.29
C TYR A 7 2.02 7.17 17.87
N ALA A 8 2.68 6.71 16.82
CA ALA A 8 3.69 7.47 16.10
C ALA A 8 3.08 7.87 14.76
N VAL A 9 3.22 9.14 14.38
CA VAL A 9 2.73 9.66 13.11
C VAL A 9 3.94 10.22 12.35
N GLU A 10 4.08 9.80 11.11
CA GLU A 10 5.06 10.35 10.17
C GLU A 10 4.30 10.94 8.98
N PHE A 11 4.59 12.20 8.65
CA PHE A 11 4.04 12.83 7.47
C PHE A 11 4.98 12.62 6.29
N MET A 12 4.44 12.00 5.23
CA MET A 12 5.16 11.86 3.97
C MET A 12 5.18 13.19 3.21
N GLU A 13 6.18 13.35 2.34
CA GLU A 13 6.14 14.41 1.34
C GLU A 13 4.93 14.27 0.42
N LYS A 14 4.52 15.39 -0.18
CA LYS A 14 3.41 15.38 -1.13
C LYS A 14 3.79 14.52 -2.34
N VAL A 15 2.95 13.53 -2.63
CA VAL A 15 3.10 12.68 -3.81
C VAL A 15 2.23 13.22 -4.94
N ALA A 16 2.81 13.34 -6.14
CA ALA A 16 2.07 13.75 -7.32
C ALA A 16 1.07 12.65 -7.72
N THR A 17 -0.23 12.96 -7.69
CA THR A 17 -1.32 11.99 -7.94
C THR A 17 -1.78 11.93 -9.39
N GLY A 18 -0.99 12.43 -10.34
CA GLY A 18 -1.31 12.34 -11.76
C GLY A 18 -0.16 11.87 -12.63
N TRP A 19 1.06 11.99 -12.12
CA TRP A 19 2.28 11.79 -12.89
C TRP A 19 3.31 11.10 -11.99
N ILE A 20 3.93 10.04 -12.50
CA ILE A 20 5.06 9.36 -11.84
C ILE A 20 6.25 9.43 -12.80
N GLY A 21 7.38 9.96 -12.33
CA GLY A 21 8.60 10.07 -13.15
C GLY A 21 8.44 10.88 -14.45
N GLY A 22 7.52 11.85 -14.47
CA GLY A 22 7.25 12.68 -15.66
C GLY A 22 6.25 12.08 -16.66
N ASN A 23 5.68 10.91 -16.39
CA ASN A 23 4.66 10.29 -17.23
C ASN A 23 3.29 10.34 -16.56
N LYS A 24 2.23 10.57 -17.35
CA LYS A 24 0.85 10.46 -16.87
C LYS A 24 0.54 9.01 -16.53
N CYS A 25 0.02 8.78 -15.33
CA CYS A 25 -0.29 7.44 -14.83
C CYS A 25 -1.79 7.25 -14.61
N SER A 26 -2.24 6.01 -14.72
CA SER A 26 -3.57 5.58 -14.29
C SER A 26 -3.72 5.65 -12.77
N SER A 27 -4.96 5.73 -12.28
CA SER A 27 -5.25 5.70 -10.85
C SER A 27 -4.71 4.44 -10.16
N CYS A 28 -4.75 3.30 -10.85
CA CYS A 28 -4.20 2.03 -10.36
C CYS A 28 -2.67 2.09 -10.17
N GLU A 29 -1.94 2.67 -11.12
CA GLU A 29 -0.48 2.83 -11.02
C GLU A 29 -0.11 3.77 -9.87
N ILE A 30 -0.84 4.89 -9.72
CA ILE A 30 -0.64 5.83 -8.61
C ILE A 30 -0.93 5.15 -7.26
N ALA A 31 -2.01 4.38 -7.16
CA ALA A 31 -2.34 3.66 -5.94
C ALA A 31 -1.25 2.63 -5.57
N ASN A 32 -0.78 1.85 -6.54
CA ASN A 32 0.31 0.88 -6.32
C ASN A 32 1.60 1.57 -5.87
N HIS A 33 1.97 2.70 -6.49
CA HIS A 33 3.15 3.47 -6.12
C HIS A 33 3.05 4.01 -4.69
N LEU A 34 1.93 4.66 -4.34
CA LEU A 34 1.67 5.18 -2.99
C LEU A 34 1.72 4.08 -1.92
N GLN A 35 1.07 2.95 -2.16
CA GLN A 35 1.08 1.81 -1.24
C GLN A 35 2.50 1.27 -1.04
N GLY A 36 3.31 1.22 -2.10
CA GLY A 36 4.72 0.83 -2.00
C GLY A 36 5.55 1.80 -1.15
N GLU A 37 5.40 3.11 -1.35
CA GLU A 37 6.11 4.13 -0.56
C GLU A 37 5.70 4.13 0.91
N ILE A 38 4.42 3.93 1.21
CA ILE A 38 3.91 3.75 2.57
C ILE A 38 4.51 2.48 3.20
N GLY A 39 4.48 1.37 2.46
CA GLY A 39 5.04 0.10 2.91
C GLY A 39 6.51 0.20 3.29
N LYS A 40 7.34 0.79 2.43
CA LYS A 40 8.77 0.99 2.68
C LYS A 40 9.04 1.81 3.95
N ARG A 41 8.31 2.92 4.15
CA ARG A 41 8.48 3.75 5.36
C ARG A 41 8.11 3.03 6.64
N LEU A 42 7.09 2.17 6.58
CA LEU A 42 6.68 1.32 7.71
C LEU A 42 7.60 0.10 7.90
N GLY A 43 8.62 -0.08 7.05
CA GLY A 43 9.54 -1.24 7.11
C GLY A 43 8.95 -2.53 6.52
N PHE A 44 7.90 -2.44 5.71
CA PHE A 44 7.35 -3.57 4.98
C PHE A 44 8.03 -3.75 3.62
N GLU A 45 8.07 -5.00 3.17
CA GLU A 45 8.53 -5.37 1.84
C GLU A 45 7.37 -5.81 0.96
N CYS A 46 7.46 -5.54 -0.34
CA CYS A 46 6.50 -6.04 -1.30
C CYS A 46 6.57 -7.57 -1.37
N THR A 47 5.42 -8.23 -1.29
CA THR A 47 5.33 -9.66 -1.55
C THR A 47 5.22 -9.93 -3.06
N SER A 48 5.55 -11.14 -3.47
CA SER A 48 5.29 -11.63 -4.84
C SER A 48 3.84 -12.10 -5.04
N PHE A 49 2.96 -11.87 -4.05
CA PHE A 49 1.58 -12.32 -4.09
C PHE A 49 0.74 -11.53 -5.09
N THR A 50 0.12 -12.26 -6.01
CA THR A 50 -0.88 -11.72 -6.91
C THR A 50 -2.11 -11.26 -6.12
N ARG A 51 -3.01 -10.54 -6.80
CA ARG A 51 -4.33 -10.21 -6.23
C ARG A 51 -5.04 -11.49 -5.76
N ARG A 52 -5.05 -12.54 -6.58
CA ARG A 52 -5.65 -13.84 -6.24
C ARG A 52 -5.05 -14.44 -4.98
N ASP A 53 -3.73 -14.47 -4.86
CA ASP A 53 -3.03 -15.04 -3.70
C ASP A 53 -3.42 -14.30 -2.41
N LYS A 54 -3.48 -12.97 -2.45
CA LYS A 54 -3.88 -12.15 -1.31
C LYS A 54 -5.32 -12.42 -0.87
N TYR A 55 -6.26 -12.52 -1.82
CA TYR A 55 -7.67 -12.80 -1.49
C TYR A 55 -7.85 -14.23 -0.96
N LEU A 56 -7.11 -15.20 -1.48
CA LEU A 56 -7.15 -16.58 -0.98
C LEU A 56 -6.67 -16.65 0.47
N MET A 57 -5.58 -15.93 0.78
CA MET A 57 -5.00 -15.89 2.13
C MET A 57 -5.88 -15.13 3.14
N LEU A 58 -6.45 -13.98 2.75
CA LEU A 58 -7.12 -13.07 3.69
C LEU A 58 -8.63 -13.26 3.79
N ALA A 59 -9.27 -13.66 2.69
CA ALA A 59 -10.72 -13.66 2.54
C ALA A 59 -11.30 -15.00 2.05
N SER A 60 -10.43 -16.02 1.90
CA SER A 60 -10.79 -17.37 1.43
C SER A 60 -11.62 -17.38 0.13
N ASN A 61 -11.39 -16.40 -0.77
CA ASN A 61 -11.95 -16.34 -2.12
C ASN A 61 -10.87 -15.85 -3.11
N ASP A 62 -11.14 -15.84 -4.41
CA ASP A 62 -10.15 -15.44 -5.44
C ASP A 62 -10.26 -13.95 -5.86
N GLY A 63 -11.14 -13.20 -5.21
CA GLY A 63 -11.42 -11.81 -5.51
C GLY A 63 -12.23 -11.60 -6.80
N SER A 64 -12.90 -12.62 -7.35
CA SER A 64 -13.74 -12.45 -8.55
C SER A 64 -15.13 -11.86 -8.27
N LEU A 65 -15.48 -11.63 -7.00
CA LEU A 65 -16.76 -11.07 -6.56
C LEU A 65 -16.83 -9.54 -6.75
#